data_AF-A0A527A4A5-F1
#
_entry.id   AF-A0A527A4A5-F1
#
_cell.length_a   1.000
_cell.length_b   1.000
_cell.length_c   1.000
_cell.angle_alpha   90.00
_cell.angle_beta   90.00
_cell.angle_gamma   90.00
#
_symmetry.space_group_name_H-M   'P 1'
#
loop_
_entity.id
_entity.type
_entity.pdbx_description
1 polymer ?
#
loop_
_entity_poly.entity_id
_entity_poly.type
_entity_poly.pdbx_seq_one_letter_code
_entity_poly.pdbx_strand_id
1 'polypeptide(L)'
;VPARVRRRRAQLQDAMLDGHFHFGGKKIAIAAEPDQLFQLATFFAGLGSEIAAAVTTTDRSKILEKVPAVSVQIGDLGDLESLAVGADLLVTHSHGRQASERLRIPLMRIGFPVFDRLGSQHKLAILYQGTRDLIFEVANIFQANQHAPTPEALDPLRNREISHERCSPPLAGQ
;
A
#
# COMPACT_ATOMS: atom_id res chain seq x y z
N VAL A 1 -32.75 -4.21 2.89
CA VAL A 1 -31.71 -3.86 1.87
C VAL A 1 -32.05 -4.50 0.53
N PRO A 2 -32.13 -3.75 -0.58
CA PRO A 2 -32.48 -4.29 -1.91
C PRO A 2 -31.50 -5.35 -2.42
N ALA A 3 -31.99 -6.29 -3.23
CA ALA A 3 -31.18 -7.40 -3.78
C ALA A 3 -29.91 -6.91 -4.52
N ARG A 4 -30.03 -5.86 -5.33
CA ARG A 4 -28.90 -5.25 -6.05
C ARG A 4 -27.78 -4.77 -5.12
N VAL A 5 -28.12 -4.23 -3.95
CA VAL A 5 -27.15 -3.72 -2.98
C VAL A 5 -26.47 -4.88 -2.26
N ARG A 6 -27.23 -5.93 -1.91
CA ARG A 6 -26.66 -7.17 -1.35
C ARG A 6 -25.67 -7.82 -2.33
N ARG A 7 -25.98 -7.83 -3.63
CA ARG A 7 -25.08 -8.35 -4.67
C ARG A 7 -23.77 -7.55 -4.74
N ARG A 8 -23.84 -6.21 -4.73
CA ARG A 8 -22.63 -5.37 -4.71
C ARG A 8 -21.78 -5.58 -3.46
N ARG A 9 -22.42 -5.77 -2.30
CA ARG A 9 -21.71 -6.12 -1.06
C ARG A 9 -20.99 -7.46 -1.18
N ALA A 10 -21.66 -8.50 -1.71
CA ALA A 10 -21.04 -9.80 -1.92
C ALA A 10 -19.83 -9.72 -2.88
N GLN A 11 -19.94 -8.94 -3.96
CA GLN A 11 -18.83 -8.69 -4.90
C GLN A 11 -17.65 -7.95 -4.24
N LEU A 12 -17.91 -7.04 -3.30
CA LEU A 12 -16.84 -6.42 -2.53
C LEU A 12 -16.14 -7.45 -1.63
N GLN A 13 -16.90 -8.29 -0.92
CA GLN A 13 -16.32 -9.30 -0.03
C GLN A 13 -15.45 -10.31 -0.78
N ASP A 14 -15.88 -10.71 -1.98
CA ASP A 14 -15.11 -11.55 -2.91
C ASP A 14 -13.80 -10.86 -3.31
N ALA A 15 -13.88 -9.59 -3.75
CA ALA A 15 -12.68 -8.81 -4.08
C ALA A 15 -11.74 -8.59 -2.87
N MET A 16 -12.26 -8.49 -1.65
CA MET A 16 -11.43 -8.41 -0.43
C MET A 16 -10.66 -9.72 -0.20
N LEU A 17 -11.27 -10.87 -0.46
CA LEU A 17 -10.62 -12.18 -0.38
C LEU A 17 -9.49 -12.29 -1.42
N ASP A 18 -9.78 -11.94 -2.67
CA ASP A 18 -8.79 -11.97 -3.76
C ASP A 18 -7.66 -10.96 -3.53
N GLY A 19 -8.01 -9.77 -3.06
CA GLY A 19 -7.08 -8.69 -2.79
C GLY A 19 -6.15 -9.00 -1.63
N HIS A 20 -6.61 -9.69 -0.57
CA HIS A 20 -5.88 -9.84 0.69
C HIS A 20 -4.39 -10.21 0.54
N PHE A 21 -4.07 -11.15 -0.35
CA PHE A 21 -2.68 -11.59 -0.59
C PHE A 21 -1.77 -10.52 -1.17
N HIS A 22 -2.33 -9.50 -1.84
CA HIS A 22 -1.56 -8.38 -2.38
C HIS A 22 -1.35 -7.25 -1.35
N PHE A 23 -2.18 -7.18 -0.31
CA PHE A 23 -2.19 -6.09 0.67
C PHE A 23 -1.53 -6.43 2.00
N GLY A 24 -1.54 -7.71 2.38
CA GLY A 24 -1.04 -8.17 3.67
C GLY A 24 0.40 -7.74 3.93
N GLY A 25 0.62 -7.03 5.04
CA GLY A 25 1.94 -6.55 5.47
C GLY A 25 2.54 -5.43 4.62
N LYS A 26 1.81 -4.92 3.62
CA LYS A 26 2.28 -3.78 2.80
C LYS A 26 2.29 -2.49 3.60
N LYS A 27 3.37 -1.73 3.47
CA LYS A 27 3.55 -0.43 4.11
C LYS A 27 3.03 0.68 3.20
N ILE A 28 2.04 1.42 3.68
CA ILE A 28 1.35 2.45 2.90
C ILE A 28 1.65 3.83 3.49
N ALA A 29 2.10 4.75 2.65
CA ALA A 29 2.27 6.14 3.01
C ALA A 29 1.17 6.99 2.36
N ILE A 30 0.38 7.69 3.16
CA ILE A 30 -0.81 8.41 2.71
C ILE A 30 -0.67 9.89 3.03
N ALA A 31 -0.91 10.75 2.04
CA ALA A 31 -1.13 12.18 2.26
C ALA A 31 -2.46 12.62 1.64
N ALA A 32 -3.38 13.07 2.48
CA ALA A 32 -4.71 13.49 2.05
C ALA A 32 -5.36 14.44 3.07
N GLU A 33 -6.47 15.05 2.68
CA GLU A 33 -7.34 15.80 3.59
C GLU A 33 -7.91 14.90 4.71
N PRO A 34 -8.26 15.45 5.89
CA PRO A 34 -8.54 14.65 7.09
C PRO A 34 -9.53 13.48 6.92
N ASP A 35 -10.70 13.73 6.30
CA ASP A 35 -11.72 12.69 6.11
C ASP A 35 -11.28 11.64 5.09
N GLN A 36 -10.58 12.06 4.04
CA GLN A 36 -10.06 11.17 3.01
C GLN A 36 -8.89 10.33 3.55
N LEU A 37 -8.02 10.91 4.37
CA LEU A 37 -6.95 10.20 5.06
C LEU A 37 -7.53 9.09 5.96
N PHE A 38 -8.54 9.42 6.78
CA PHE A 38 -9.23 8.42 7.59
C PHE A 38 -9.85 7.30 6.75
N GLN A 39 -10.54 7.65 5.66
CA GLN A 39 -11.14 6.67 4.76
C GLN A 39 -10.10 5.72 4.16
N LEU A 40 -9.00 6.26 3.63
CA LEU A 40 -7.95 5.47 2.99
C LEU A 40 -7.19 4.62 4.00
N ALA A 41 -6.80 5.20 5.14
CA ALA A 41 -6.11 4.45 6.19
C ALA A 41 -6.98 3.29 6.71
N THR A 42 -8.27 3.52 6.92
CA THR A 42 -9.23 2.46 7.30
C THR A 42 -9.36 1.38 6.22
N PHE A 43 -9.39 1.78 4.95
CA PHE A 43 -9.44 0.86 3.83
C PHE A 43 -8.19 -0.06 3.76
N PHE A 44 -7.00 0.52 3.85
CA PHE A 44 -5.74 -0.24 3.79
C PHE A 44 -5.54 -1.12 5.03
N ALA A 45 -5.78 -0.57 6.23
CA ALA A 45 -5.71 -1.34 7.48
C ALA A 45 -6.70 -2.51 7.47
N GLY A 46 -7.92 -2.30 6.96
CA GLY A 46 -8.94 -3.34 6.84
C GLY A 46 -8.60 -4.48 5.87
N LEU A 47 -7.63 -4.28 4.98
CA LEU A 47 -7.10 -5.30 4.06
C LEU A 47 -5.80 -5.95 4.56
N GLY A 48 -5.31 -5.54 5.74
CA GLY A 48 -4.11 -6.09 6.37
C GLY A 48 -2.81 -5.34 6.04
N SER A 49 -2.89 -4.14 5.48
CA SER A 49 -1.74 -3.26 5.27
C SER A 49 -1.41 -2.45 6.53
N GLU A 50 -0.14 -2.02 6.65
CA GLU A 50 0.36 -1.15 7.70
C GLU A 50 0.41 0.30 7.21
N ILE A 51 -0.10 1.24 7.99
CA ILE A 51 0.00 2.68 7.67
C ILE A 51 1.34 3.20 8.18
N ALA A 52 2.34 3.20 7.30
CA ALA A 52 3.70 3.61 7.62
C ALA A 52 3.83 5.14 7.79
N ALA A 53 3.05 5.91 7.03
CA ALA A 53 2.96 7.35 7.19
C ALA A 53 1.54 7.84 6.90
N ALA A 54 1.06 8.78 7.72
CA ALA A 54 -0.23 9.43 7.55
C ALA A 54 -0.02 10.94 7.70
N VAL A 55 -0.20 11.69 6.61
CA VAL A 55 0.02 13.13 6.56
C VAL A 55 -1.27 13.85 6.15
N THR A 56 -1.59 14.95 6.83
CA THR A 56 -2.73 15.82 6.54
C THR A 56 -2.31 17.29 6.64
N THR A 57 -3.08 18.18 6.02
CA THR A 57 -2.79 19.62 5.97
C THR A 57 -3.28 20.39 7.20
N THR A 58 -4.21 19.81 7.97
CA THR A 58 -4.85 20.49 9.11
C THR A 58 -5.22 19.52 10.23
N ASP A 59 -5.19 20.01 11.46
CA ASP A 59 -5.54 19.32 12.71
C ASP A 59 -6.96 19.57 13.20
N ARG A 60 -7.73 20.40 12.48
CA ARG A 60 -9.04 20.88 12.93
C ARG A 60 -10.12 19.81 12.99
N SER A 61 -9.91 18.67 12.34
CA SER A 61 -10.89 17.60 12.27
C SER A 61 -10.65 16.55 13.36
N LYS A 62 -11.67 16.32 14.20
CA LYS A 62 -11.66 15.26 15.23
C LYS A 62 -11.58 13.84 14.63
N ILE A 63 -11.79 13.68 13.33
CA ILE A 63 -11.68 12.36 12.68
C ILE A 63 -10.26 11.80 12.74
N LEU A 64 -9.26 12.68 12.87
CA LEU A 64 -7.84 12.31 12.90
C LEU A 64 -7.51 11.39 14.09
N GLU A 65 -8.21 11.53 15.21
CA GLU A 65 -8.08 10.67 16.39
C GLU A 65 -8.47 9.21 16.11
N LYS A 66 -9.19 8.95 15.01
CA LYS A 66 -9.67 7.62 14.62
C LYS A 66 -8.86 7.01 13.48
N VAL A 67 -7.89 7.74 12.92
CA VAL A 67 -7.05 7.22 11.84
C VAL A 67 -6.26 6.02 12.36
N PRO A 68 -6.34 4.84 11.73
CA PRO A 68 -5.62 3.65 12.17
C PRO A 68 -4.13 3.72 11.75
N ALA A 69 -3.41 4.68 12.30
CA ALA A 69 -1.98 4.88 12.15
C ALA A 69 -1.36 5.17 13.52
N VAL A 70 -0.05 4.94 13.67
CA VAL A 70 0.66 5.22 14.93
C VAL A 70 0.57 6.71 15.29
N SER A 71 0.68 7.57 14.30
CA SER A 71 0.55 9.01 14.43
C SER A 71 0.10 9.63 13.12
N VAL A 72 -0.62 10.74 13.21
CA VAL A 72 -0.94 11.59 12.05
C VAL A 72 -0.06 12.84 12.10
N GLN A 73 0.73 13.05 11.06
CA GLN A 73 1.56 14.23 10.90
C GLN A 73 0.75 15.35 10.24
N ILE A 74 0.79 16.56 10.83
CA ILE A 74 0.27 17.76 10.19
C ILE A 74 1.42 18.37 9.39
N GLY A 75 1.27 18.47 8.08
CA GLY A 75 2.38 18.81 7.21
C GLY A 75 2.02 18.81 5.73
N ASP A 76 3.04 18.68 4.89
CA ASP A 76 2.92 18.73 3.43
C ASP A 76 3.50 17.48 2.74
N LEU A 77 3.65 17.54 1.42
CA LEU A 77 4.17 16.42 0.64
C LEU A 77 5.67 16.16 0.86
N GLY A 78 6.44 17.15 1.35
CA GLY A 78 7.82 16.96 1.76
C GLY A 78 7.93 16.13 3.04
N ASP A 79 7.01 16.33 3.99
CA ASP A 79 6.90 15.47 5.17
C ASP A 79 6.52 14.03 4.77
N LEU A 80 5.55 13.87 3.85
CA LEU A 80 5.20 12.56 3.31
C LEU A 80 6.40 11.86 2.70
N GLU A 81 7.17 12.55 1.86
CA GLU A 81 8.35 11.98 1.21
C GLU A 81 9.39 11.52 2.23
N SER A 82 9.63 12.32 3.26
CA SER A 82 10.59 12.00 4.32
C SER A 82 10.16 10.78 5.15
N LEU A 83 8.86 10.66 5.42
CA LEU A 83 8.29 9.56 6.22
C LEU A 83 8.03 8.29 5.41
N ALA A 84 7.91 8.37 4.08
CA ALA A 84 7.56 7.25 3.22
C ALA A 84 8.74 6.34 2.86
N VAL A 85 9.95 6.58 3.39
CA VAL A 85 11.13 5.76 3.09
C VAL A 85 10.88 4.30 3.50
N GLY A 86 10.95 3.39 2.52
CA GLY A 86 10.68 1.96 2.73
C GLY A 86 9.20 1.57 2.72
N ALA A 87 8.29 2.47 2.33
CA ALA A 87 6.91 2.12 2.02
C ALA A 87 6.81 1.35 0.68
N ASP A 88 5.78 0.54 0.54
CA ASP A 88 5.45 -0.18 -0.69
C ASP A 88 4.58 0.64 -1.64
N LEU A 89 3.86 1.65 -1.14
CA LEU A 89 2.93 2.47 -1.92
C LEU A 89 2.81 3.89 -1.36
N LEU A 90 2.91 4.88 -2.24
CA LEU A 90 2.47 6.24 -1.99
C LEU A 90 1.00 6.41 -2.41
N VAL A 91 0.21 7.06 -1.56
CA VAL A 91 -1.21 7.31 -1.82
C VAL A 91 -1.48 8.80 -1.64
N THR A 92 -1.57 9.52 -2.75
CA THR A 92 -1.89 10.96 -2.76
C THR A 92 -2.27 11.39 -4.17
N HIS A 93 -2.44 12.69 -4.39
CA HIS A 93 -2.83 13.29 -5.64
C HIS A 93 -1.61 13.53 -6.56
N SER A 94 -1.79 14.24 -7.68
CA SER A 94 -0.77 14.22 -8.76
C SER A 94 0.58 14.83 -8.41
N HIS A 95 0.66 15.67 -7.38
CA HIS A 95 1.94 16.25 -6.92
C HIS A 95 2.86 15.22 -6.26
N GLY A 96 2.33 14.09 -5.77
CA GLY A 96 3.13 12.99 -5.22
C GLY A 96 4.04 12.29 -6.22
N ARG A 97 3.89 12.56 -7.53
CA ARG A 97 4.71 11.94 -8.59
C ARG A 97 6.21 12.15 -8.39
N GLN A 98 6.61 13.31 -7.85
CA GLN A 98 8.02 13.63 -7.66
C GLN A 98 8.64 12.78 -6.55
N ALA A 99 7.93 12.62 -5.42
CA ALA A 99 8.34 11.74 -4.34
C ALA A 99 8.38 10.27 -4.81
N SER A 100 7.39 9.85 -5.61
CA SER A 100 7.35 8.51 -6.21
C SER A 100 8.60 8.22 -7.06
N GLU A 101 8.99 9.15 -7.93
CA GLU A 101 10.19 9.03 -8.76
C GLU A 101 11.48 8.99 -7.93
N ARG A 102 11.60 9.88 -6.91
CA ARG A 102 12.79 9.97 -6.05
C ARG A 102 12.97 8.75 -5.16
N LEU A 103 11.89 8.27 -4.54
CA LEU A 103 11.90 7.12 -3.64
C LEU A 103 11.83 5.78 -4.35
N ARG A 104 11.48 5.77 -5.65
CA ARG A 104 11.17 4.56 -6.43
C ARG A 104 10.03 3.72 -5.82
N ILE A 105 9.03 4.40 -5.27
CA ILE A 105 7.84 3.79 -4.69
C ILE A 105 6.66 4.09 -5.62
N PRO A 106 5.84 3.10 -6.01
CA PRO A 106 4.70 3.36 -6.88
C PRO A 106 3.68 4.32 -6.24
N LEU A 107 2.96 5.06 -7.09
CA LEU A 107 1.97 6.06 -6.67
C LEU A 107 0.56 5.67 -7.10
N MET A 108 -0.33 5.52 -6.11
CA MET A 108 -1.77 5.53 -6.31
C MET A 108 -2.28 6.97 -6.31
N ARG A 109 -2.88 7.41 -7.42
CA ARG A 109 -3.37 8.77 -7.61
C ARG A 109 -4.81 8.90 -7.14
N ILE A 110 -5.01 9.53 -6.00
CA ILE A 110 -6.34 9.72 -5.39
C ILE A 110 -6.41 11.04 -4.63
N GLY A 111 -7.61 11.64 -4.59
CA GLY A 111 -7.83 12.98 -4.02
C GLY A 111 -7.78 14.06 -5.09
N PHE A 112 -7.34 15.25 -4.70
CA PHE A 112 -7.33 16.43 -5.56
C PHE A 112 -6.05 17.24 -5.38
N PRO A 113 -5.45 17.79 -6.45
CA PRO A 113 -5.80 17.60 -7.87
C PRO A 113 -5.19 16.33 -8.49
N VAL A 114 -5.93 15.64 -9.36
CA VAL A 114 -5.40 14.59 -10.25
C VAL A 114 -5.45 15.05 -11.69
N PHE A 115 -4.38 15.68 -12.17
CA PHE A 115 -4.32 16.36 -13.47
C PHE A 115 -3.58 15.57 -14.57
N ASP A 116 -2.82 14.53 -14.22
CA ASP A 116 -2.01 13.73 -15.15
C ASP A 116 -2.60 12.34 -15.46
N ARG A 117 -3.90 12.19 -15.20
CA ARG A 117 -4.71 11.01 -15.52
C ARG A 117 -6.10 11.43 -15.97
N LEU A 118 -6.47 11.05 -17.19
CA LEU A 118 -7.79 11.30 -17.76
C LEU A 118 -8.87 10.52 -17.00
N GLY A 119 -10.04 11.13 -16.82
CA GLY A 119 -11.20 10.50 -16.20
C GLY A 119 -11.13 10.31 -14.67
N SER A 120 -10.04 10.75 -14.01
CA SER A 120 -9.86 10.55 -12.57
C SER A 120 -10.98 11.17 -11.72
N GLN A 121 -11.50 12.32 -12.13
CA GLN A 121 -12.60 13.00 -11.44
C GLN A 121 -13.95 12.25 -11.57
N HIS A 122 -14.05 11.29 -12.50
CA HIS A 122 -15.25 10.47 -12.71
C HIS A 122 -15.12 9.07 -12.09
N LYS A 123 -13.96 8.73 -11.51
CA LYS A 123 -13.77 7.44 -10.84
C LYS A 123 -14.58 7.42 -9.54
N LEU A 124 -15.37 6.36 -9.37
CA LEU A 124 -16.10 6.11 -8.14
C LEU A 124 -15.14 5.52 -7.09
N ALA A 125 -14.96 6.20 -5.96
CA ALA A 125 -14.10 5.75 -4.85
C ALA A 125 -14.89 5.37 -3.57
N ILE A 126 -16.21 5.45 -3.61
CA ILE A 126 -17.09 5.25 -2.45
C ILE A 126 -18.09 4.13 -2.69
N LEU A 127 -18.73 3.68 -1.60
CA LEU A 127 -19.71 2.58 -1.58
C LEU A 127 -19.09 1.26 -2.05
N TYR A 128 -19.89 0.19 -2.06
CA TYR A 128 -19.40 -1.16 -2.38
C TYR A 128 -18.68 -1.27 -3.73
N GLN A 129 -19.19 -0.59 -4.75
CA GLN A 129 -18.59 -0.64 -6.09
C GLN A 129 -17.27 0.13 -6.14
N GLY A 130 -17.23 1.35 -5.60
CA GLY A 130 -16.01 2.14 -5.60
C GLY A 130 -14.91 1.50 -4.76
N THR A 131 -15.24 0.99 -3.56
CA THR A 131 -14.27 0.27 -2.73
C THR A 131 -13.72 -0.97 -3.44
N ARG A 132 -14.56 -1.74 -4.12
CA ARG A 132 -14.12 -2.90 -4.91
C ARG A 132 -13.16 -2.47 -6.02
N ASP A 133 -13.49 -1.42 -6.74
CA ASP A 133 -12.68 -0.93 -7.85
C ASP A 133 -11.32 -0.37 -7.34
N LEU A 134 -11.31 0.25 -6.15
CA LEU A 134 -10.06 0.64 -5.46
C LEU A 134 -9.19 -0.56 -5.10
N ILE A 135 -9.77 -1.68 -4.63
CA ILE A 135 -9.00 -2.91 -4.34
C ILE A 135 -8.24 -3.35 -5.58
N PHE A 136 -8.93 -3.44 -6.71
CA PHE A 136 -8.32 -3.86 -7.97
C PHE A 136 -7.29 -2.88 -8.48
N GLU A 137 -7.52 -1.57 -8.35
CA GLU A 137 -6.54 -0.54 -8.74
C GLU A 137 -5.23 -0.71 -7.96
N VAL A 138 -5.30 -0.83 -6.63
CA VAL A 138 -4.10 -1.02 -5.80
C VAL A 138 -3.42 -2.36 -6.09
N ALA A 139 -4.19 -3.46 -6.16
CA ALA A 139 -3.63 -4.78 -6.45
C ALA A 139 -2.88 -4.80 -7.79
N ASN A 140 -3.42 -4.14 -8.81
CA ASN A 140 -2.78 -4.01 -10.11
C ASN A 140 -1.52 -3.13 -10.05
N ILE A 141 -1.51 -2.06 -9.24
CA ILE A 141 -0.30 -1.27 -8.99
C ILE A 141 0.79 -2.15 -8.38
N PHE A 142 0.46 -2.95 -7.35
CA PHE A 142 1.44 -3.86 -6.75
C PHE A 142 1.97 -4.86 -7.78
N GLN A 143 1.09 -5.54 -8.52
CA GLN A 143 1.51 -6.52 -9.52
C GLN A 143 2.39 -5.92 -10.62
N ALA A 144 2.05 -4.73 -11.12
CA ALA A 144 2.85 -4.04 -12.13
C ALA A 144 4.26 -3.65 -11.65
N ASN A 145 4.47 -3.60 -10.34
CA ASN A 145 5.75 -3.26 -9.71
C ASN A 145 6.42 -4.48 -9.03
N GLN A 146 5.87 -5.70 -9.21
CA GLN A 146 6.54 -6.92 -8.78
C GLN A 146 7.70 -7.24 -9.74
N HIS A 147 8.85 -7.56 -9.17
CA HIS A 147 9.96 -8.10 -9.95
C HIS A 147 9.62 -9.52 -10.39
N ALA A 148 10.01 -9.87 -11.62
CA ALA A 148 9.85 -11.24 -12.10
C ALA A 148 10.51 -12.21 -11.10
N PRO A 149 9.80 -13.27 -10.68
CA PRO A 149 10.38 -14.25 -9.77
C PRO A 149 11.62 -14.84 -10.42
N THR A 150 12.76 -14.67 -9.78
CA THR A 150 14.00 -15.32 -10.22
C THR A 150 13.99 -16.77 -9.74
N PRO A 151 14.63 -17.71 -10.46
CA PRO A 151 14.78 -19.09 -10.00
C PRO A 151 15.34 -19.19 -8.57
N GLU A 152 16.21 -18.25 -8.19
CA GLU A 152 16.79 -18.16 -6.84
C GLU A 152 15.77 -17.75 -5.77
N ALA A 153 14.76 -16.96 -6.12
CA ALA A 153 13.70 -16.55 -5.18
C ALA A 153 12.65 -17.65 -4.97
N LEU A 154 12.46 -18.53 -5.96
CA LEU A 154 11.49 -19.63 -5.92
C LEU A 154 11.99 -20.85 -5.14
N ASP A 155 13.31 -21.04 -5.07
CA ASP A 155 13.93 -22.10 -4.30
C ASP A 155 14.83 -21.53 -3.18
N PRO A 156 14.24 -21.10 -2.06
CA PRO A 156 14.98 -20.59 -0.90
C PRO A 156 15.86 -21.66 -0.24
N LEU A 157 15.76 -22.93 -0.66
CA LEU A 157 16.55 -24.05 -0.16
C LEU A 157 17.73 -24.41 -1.08
N ARG A 158 17.80 -23.87 -2.30
CA ARG A 158 18.82 -24.18 -3.32
C ARG A 158 20.26 -24.05 -2.85
N ASN A 159 20.53 -23.09 -1.94
CA ASN A 159 21.88 -22.84 -1.41
C ASN A 159 22.14 -23.51 -0.05
N ARG A 160 21.17 -24.25 0.49
CA ARG A 160 21.28 -24.86 1.82
C ARG A 160 22.17 -26.10 1.84
N GLU A 161 22.47 -26.68 0.69
CA GLU A 161 23.26 -27.92 0.56
C GLU A 161 24.78 -27.72 0.56
N ILE A 162 25.32 -26.49 0.52
CA ILE A 162 26.77 -26.25 0.31
C ILE A 162 27.56 -26.05 1.64
N SER A 163 26.92 -26.12 2.80
CA SER A 163 27.57 -25.82 4.10
C SER A 163 28.10 -27.02 4.89
N HIS A 164 27.82 -28.27 4.50
CA HIS A 164 28.15 -29.44 5.32
C HIS A 164 29.54 -30.08 5.08
N GLU A 165 30.30 -29.68 4.05
CA GLU A 165 31.59 -30.34 3.71
C GLU A 165 32.87 -29.60 4.17
N ARG A 166 32.79 -28.46 4.88
CA ARG A 166 33.98 -27.66 5.28
C ARG A 166 34.45 -27.82 6.73
N CYS A 167 34.07 -28.89 7.43
CA CYS A 167 34.61 -29.19 8.75
C CYS A 167 35.52 -30.43 8.70
N SER A 168 36.69 -30.28 8.10
CA SER A 168 37.81 -31.20 8.38
C SER A 168 38.55 -30.67 9.62
N PRO A 169 38.75 -31.47 10.69
CA PRO A 169 39.49 -31.01 11.85
C PRO A 169 40.98 -30.84 11.50
N PRO A 170 41.71 -29.89 12.11
CA PRO A 170 43.15 -29.81 11.98
C PRO A 170 43.79 -31.05 12.63
N LEU A 171 44.53 -31.83 11.85
CA LEU A 171 45.41 -32.88 12.36
C LEU A 171 46.51 -32.22 13.20
N ALA A 172 46.50 -32.50 14.49
CA ALA A 172 47.51 -32.07 15.45
C ALA A 172 48.83 -32.85 15.28
N GLY A 173 49.92 -32.10 15.18
CA GLY A 173 51.32 -32.37 15.56
C GLY A 173 51.92 -33.79 15.46
N GLN A 174 53.05 -33.87 14.75
CA GLN A 174 54.34 -34.35 15.25
C GLN A 174 55.45 -33.46 14.70
#